data_AF-A0A830DCW6-F1
#
_entry.id   AF-A0A830DCW6-F1
#
_cell.length_a   1.000
_cell.length_b   1.000
_cell.length_c   1.000
_cell.angle_alpha   90.00
_cell.angle_beta   90.00
_cell.angle_gamma   90.00
#
_symmetry.space_group_name_H-M   'P 1'
#
loop_
_entity.id
_entity.type
_entity.pdbx_description
1 polymer ?
#
loop_
_entity_poly.entity_id
_entity_poly.type
_entity_poly.pdbx_seq_one_letter_code
_entity_poly.pdbx_strand_id
1 'polypeptide(L)' 'MAQFIINMNASFPQSHKFIIHVLGNTHIIARSDMAGMIRSEIAAFREHNTYEKPA' A
#
# COMPACT_ATOMS: atom_id res chain seq x y z
N MET A 1 -6.52 0.33 5.50
CA MET A 1 -5.38 0.71 4.65
C MET A 1 -4.10 -0.05 4.99
N ALA A 2 -3.70 -0.17 6.26
CA ALA A 2 -2.51 -0.98 6.62
C ALA A 2 -2.56 -2.42 6.09
N GLN A 3 -3.71 -3.10 6.19
CA GLN A 3 -3.92 -4.43 5.61
C GLN A 3 -3.82 -4.47 4.08
N PHE A 4 -4.26 -3.42 3.38
CA PHE A 4 -4.09 -3.31 1.93
C PHE A 4 -2.60 -3.24 1.56
N ILE A 5 -1.81 -2.44 2.30
CA ILE A 5 -0.37 -2.32 2.08
C ILE A 5 0.37 -3.63 2.39
N ILE A 6 -0.07 -4.36 3.42
CA ILE A 6 0.47 -5.70 3.76
C ILE A 6 0.17 -6.70 2.64
N ASN A 7 -1.08 -6.72 2.15
CA ASN A 7 -1.48 -7.60 1.04
C ASN A 7 -0.74 -7.25 -0.25
N MET A 8 -0.56 -5.96 -0.52
CA MET A 8 0.24 -5.45 -1.64
C MET A 8 1.71 -5.89 -1.53
N ASN A 9 2.31 -5.81 -0.34
CA ASN A 9 3.66 -6.33 -0.14
C ASN A 9 3.76 -7.85 -0.31
N ALA A 10 2.69 -8.60 0.01
CA ALA A 10 2.65 -10.05 -0.14
C ALA A 10 2.52 -10.50 -1.61
N SER A 11 1.95 -9.68 -2.49
CA SER A 11 1.85 -9.99 -3.92
C SER A 11 3.16 -9.75 -4.69
N PHE A 12 4.12 -9.01 -4.12
CA PHE A 12 5.42 -8.78 -4.74
C PHE A 12 6.41 -9.94 -4.53
N PRO A 13 7.29 -10.22 -5.51
CA PRO A 13 8.41 -11.15 -5.33
C PRO A 13 9.31 -10.73 -4.17
N GLN A 14 10.01 -11.68 -3.54
CA GLN A 14 10.81 -11.43 -2.33
C GLN A 14 11.85 -10.30 -2.49
N SER A 15 12.40 -10.13 -3.70
CA SER A 15 13.33 -9.05 -4.04
C SER A 15 12.71 -7.64 -4.00
N HIS A 16 11.39 -7.54 -4.18
CA HIS A 16 10.62 -6.31 -4.24
C HIS A 16 9.77 -6.07 -2.99
N LYS A 17 9.92 -6.93 -1.96
CA LYS A 17 9.27 -6.68 -0.67
C LYS A 17 9.83 -5.40 -0.05
N PHE A 18 8.92 -4.54 0.35
CA PHE A 18 9.21 -3.22 0.89
C PHE A 18 8.88 -3.08 2.37
N ILE A 19 8.10 -3.99 2.96
CA ILE A 19 7.85 -3.99 4.40
C ILE A 19 9.04 -4.62 5.12
N ILE A 20 9.66 -3.86 6.01
CA ILE A 20 10.75 -4.32 6.88
C ILE A 20 10.14 -4.88 8.18
N HIS A 21 9.29 -4.09 8.84
CA HIS A 21 8.60 -4.49 10.06
C HIS A 21 7.20 -3.92 10.14
N VAL A 22 6.28 -4.68 10.72
CA VAL A 22 4.94 -4.21 11.10
C VAL A 22 4.95 -3.99 12.60
N LEU A 23 4.79 -2.74 13.04
CA LEU A 23 4.84 -2.35 14.45
C LEU A 23 3.49 -2.52 15.15
N GLY A 24 2.44 -2.88 14.41
CA GLY A 24 1.08 -3.09 14.91
C GLY A 24 0.06 -2.89 13.79
N ASN A 25 -1.18 -2.61 14.17
CA ASN A 25 -2.27 -2.53 13.19
C ASN A 25 -2.26 -1.24 12.34
N THR A 26 -1.51 -0.23 12.76
CA THR A 26 -1.51 1.11 12.15
C THR A 26 -0.15 1.59 11.66
N HIS A 27 0.95 0.96 12.11
CA HIS A 27 2.31 1.42 11.83
C HIS A 27 3.11 0.34 11.11
N ILE A 28 3.75 0.74 10.00
CA ILE A 28 4.58 -0.12 9.15
C ILE A 28 5.88 0.61 8.87
N ILE A 29 7.01 -0.06 9.09
CA ILE A 29 8.33 0.39 8.63
C ILE A 29 8.54 -0.18 7.24
N ALA A 30 8.58 0.70 6.25
CA ALA A 30 8.82 0.36 4.85
C ALA A 30 10.17 0.92 4.37
N ARG A 31 10.71 0.34 3.30
CA ARG A 31 11.91 0.84 2.64
C ARG A 31 11.64 2.22 2.02
N SER A 32 12.61 3.12 2.13
CA SER A 32 12.49 4.52 1.68
C SER A 32 12.44 4.68 0.16
N ASP A 33 13.07 3.76 -0.58
CA ASP A 33 13.10 3.74 -2.05
C ASP A 33 11.73 3.49 -2.67
N MET A 34 10.86 2.74 -1.98
CA MET A 34 9.51 2.39 -2.45
C MET A 34 8.42 3.33 -1.95
N ALA A 35 8.78 4.38 -1.20
CA ALA A 35 7.80 5.32 -0.63
C ALA A 35 6.97 6.03 -1.71
N GLY A 36 7.58 6.36 -2.86
CA GLY A 36 6.88 6.97 -3.99
C GLY A 36 5.83 6.04 -4.60
N MET A 37 6.20 4.79 -4.87
CA MET A 37 5.31 3.76 -5.40
C MET A 37 4.12 3.53 -4.47
N ILE A 38 4.38 3.34 -3.17
CA ILE A 38 3.32 3.10 -2.16
C ILE A 38 2.31 4.26 -2.14
N ARG A 39 2.77 5.51 -2.23
CA ARG A 39 1.89 6.69 -2.26
C ARG A 39 1.02 6.73 -3.52
N SER A 40 1.59 6.38 -4.67
CA SER A 40 0.86 6.32 -5.95
C SER A 40 -0.24 5.25 -5.93
N GLU A 41 0.10 4.04 -5.49
CA GLU A 41 -0.86 2.92 -5.41
C GLU A 41 -2.00 3.20 -4.42
N ILE A 42 -1.70 3.82 -3.27
CA ILE A 42 -2.73 4.24 -2.32
C ILE A 42 -3.64 5.32 -2.92
N ALA A 43 -3.09 6.25 -3.72
CA ALA A 43 -3.89 7.27 -4.39
C ALA A 43 -4.83 6.65 -5.43
N ALA A 44 -4.33 5.77 -6.29
CA ALA A 44 -5.13 5.05 -7.27
C ALA A 44 -6.22 4.19 -6.61
N PHE A 45 -5.87 3.49 -5.52
CA PHE A 45 -6.86 2.72 -4.76
C PHE A 45 -7.97 3.60 -4.19
N ARG A 46 -7.66 4.81 -3.72
CA ARG A 46 -8.68 5.75 -3.23
C ARG A 46 -9.60 6.23 -4.35
N GLU A 47 -9.05 6.51 -5.52
CA GLU A 47 -9.81 6.92 -6.70
C GLU A 47 -10.79 5.84 -7.15
N HIS A 48 -10.34 4.59 -7.28
CA HIS A 48 -11.20 3.46 -7.68
C HIS A 48 -12.31 3.13 -6.67
N ASN A 49 -12.13 3.46 -5.39
CA ASN A 49 -13.14 3.28 -4.36
C ASN A 49 -14.06 4.49 -4.20
N THR A 50 -13.88 5.54 -5.00
CA THR A 50 -14.76 6.70 -5.00
C THR A 50 -16.01 6.38 -5.82
N TYR A 51 -17.16 6.34 -5.16
CA TYR A 51 -18.44 6.15 -5.85
C TYR A 51 -18.88 7.46 -6.51
N GLU A 52 -18.94 7.47 -7.84
CA GLU A 52 -19.63 8.52 -8.58
C GLU A 52 -21.06 8.08 -8.87
N LYS A 53 -22.04 8.88 -8.42
CA LYS A 53 -23.45 8.62 -8.71
C LYS A 53 -23.68 8.79 -10.22
N PRO A 54 -24.10 7.74 -10.95
CA PRO A 54 -24.44 7.89 -12.37
C PRO A 54 -25.64 8.84 -12.51
N ALA A 55 -25.57 9.72 -13.51
CA ALA A 55 -26.56 10.76 -13.79
C ALA A 55 -27.95 10.18 -14.13
#